data_AF-A0A5K4F9M5-F1
#
_entry.id   AF-A0A5K4F9M5-F1
#
_cell.length_a   1.000
_cell.length_b   1.000
_cell.length_c   1.000
_cell.angle_alpha   90.00
_cell.angle_beta   90.00
_cell.angle_gamma   90.00
#
_symmetry.space_group_name_H-M   'P 1'
#
loop_
_entity.id
_entity.type
_entity.pdbx_description
1 polymer ?
#
loop_
_entity_poly.entity_id
_entity_poly.type
_entity_poly.pdbx_seq_one_letter_code
_entity_poly.pdbx_strand_id
1 'polypeptide(L)'
;MDINCVIQSTENLNLNSSEQHSKNQCIHDDNVKNTADYLLGDEFEKSWDINNLRLPPKASPLFNYKVCKEQSLFVGDHAFGSPPLSSGDVMPVQFTNLTCLTKGNAKTVYQATLRLKSGKTLDYRPGDSISIIPENNTQTVAWLLQRLTLGSLHDADTLFTHEVIATKHRSLPEWSHFTCPLSLRYLLTYCCELYIPITRRILRLLADYCFDDNVNPVSAERQRNRLLEFCSEEGKKMFEKYIQKPGLNLLDILSTFSCCRPSFIRLLEILPTLQPRSYTLINPVDKQLSREQELSIIFTRVDFEYPESDKHVSFIDRYPPRRHGTCTGWLEKIMVWS
;
A
#
# COMPACT_ATOMS: atom_id res chain seq x y z
N MET A 1 7.12 20.73 -20.65
CA MET A 1 8.28 19.86 -20.42
C MET A 1 8.07 19.27 -19.03
N ASP A 2 8.25 17.97 -18.82
CA ASP A 2 8.11 17.44 -17.46
C ASP A 2 9.24 18.00 -16.60
N ILE A 3 8.87 18.85 -15.66
CA ILE A 3 9.79 19.29 -14.63
C ILE A 3 9.90 18.11 -13.67
N ASN A 4 11.06 17.45 -13.66
CA ASN A 4 11.36 16.32 -12.77
C ASN A 4 11.54 16.78 -11.31
N CYS A 5 10.69 17.68 -10.84
CA CYS A 5 10.63 18.05 -9.44
C CYS A 5 9.64 17.12 -8.76
N VAL A 6 10.14 16.41 -7.76
CA VAL A 6 9.32 15.59 -6.91
C VAL A 6 9.07 16.35 -5.61
N ILE A 7 7.80 16.45 -5.25
CA ILE A 7 7.36 17.24 -4.11
C ILE A 7 6.91 16.29 -3.00
N GLN A 8 7.43 16.52 -1.80
CA GLN A 8 7.07 15.76 -0.61
C GLN A 8 6.56 16.72 0.47
N SER A 9 5.46 16.34 1.14
CA SER A 9 4.96 17.08 2.30
C SER A 9 5.97 16.97 3.44
N THR A 10 6.12 18.05 4.21
CA THR A 10 6.93 18.07 5.44
C THR A 10 6.08 18.10 6.70
N GLU A 11 4.76 18.08 6.58
CA GLU A 11 3.83 18.25 7.70
C GLU A 11 3.40 16.88 8.25
N ASN A 12 4.17 16.44 9.26
CA ASN A 12 4.00 15.32 10.22
C ASN A 12 5.19 14.36 10.30
N LEU A 13 6.37 14.90 10.57
CA LEU A 13 7.55 14.16 11.02
C LEU A 13 7.65 14.16 12.55
N ASN A 14 6.67 13.56 13.21
CA ASN A 14 6.81 13.11 14.59
C ASN A 14 6.35 11.65 14.66
N LEU A 15 7.30 10.72 14.52
CA LEU A 15 7.15 9.34 14.93
C LEU A 15 7.15 9.30 16.46
N ASN A 16 6.12 9.84 17.09
CA ASN A 16 5.86 9.59 18.50
C ASN A 16 4.94 8.38 18.59
N SER A 17 5.47 7.32 19.19
CA SER A 17 4.76 6.17 19.71
C SER A 17 3.71 6.62 20.72
N SER A 18 2.51 6.93 20.25
CA SER A 18 1.31 6.93 21.08
C SER A 18 0.26 6.09 20.38
N GLU A 19 0.08 4.89 20.92
CA GLU A 19 -0.98 3.95 20.58
C GLU A 19 -2.34 4.67 20.66
N GLN A 20 -2.93 5.00 19.51
CA GLN A 20 -4.36 5.23 19.47
C GLN A 20 -5.04 3.87 19.45
N HIS A 21 -5.46 3.44 20.65
CA HIS A 21 -6.55 2.48 20.83
C HIS A 21 -7.83 3.06 20.21
N SER A 22 -7.98 2.95 18.89
CA SER A 22 -9.28 3.05 18.26
C SER A 22 -9.98 1.70 18.45
N LYS A 23 -10.92 1.67 19.40
CA LYS A 23 -11.91 0.60 19.50
C LYS A 23 -12.61 0.47 18.15
N ASN A 24 -12.30 -0.60 17.41
CA ASN A 24 -13.13 -1.05 16.31
C ASN A 24 -14.49 -1.44 16.90
N GLN A 25 -15.47 -0.53 16.81
CA GLN A 25 -16.87 -0.91 16.91
C GLN A 25 -17.21 -1.68 15.64
N CYS A 26 -17.17 -3.01 15.75
CA CYS A 26 -17.87 -3.87 14.82
C CYS A 26 -19.34 -3.48 14.88
N ILE A 27 -19.86 -2.91 13.80
CA ILE A 27 -21.30 -2.82 13.60
C ILE A 27 -21.76 -4.26 13.34
N HIS A 28 -22.36 -4.86 14.37
CA HIS A 28 -23.12 -6.09 14.25
C HIS A 28 -24.34 -5.79 13.38
N ASP A 29 -24.34 -6.28 12.14
CA ASP A 29 -25.55 -6.39 11.34
C ASP A 29 -26.12 -7.81 11.53
N ASP A 30 -27.25 -7.87 12.23
CA ASP A 30 -27.94 -9.07 12.69
C ASP A 30 -28.68 -9.79 11.54
N ASN A 31 -27.94 -10.42 10.62
CA ASN A 31 -28.50 -11.32 9.60
C ASN A 31 -27.61 -12.53 9.28
N VAL A 32 -27.02 -13.14 10.32
CA VAL A 32 -26.07 -14.27 10.21
C VAL A 32 -26.77 -15.57 9.79
N LYS A 33 -26.86 -15.80 8.47
CA LYS A 33 -27.05 -17.14 7.90
C LYS A 33 -25.73 -17.93 7.96
N ASN A 34 -25.40 -18.52 9.12
CA ASN A 34 -24.45 -19.64 9.26
C ASN A 34 -23.14 -19.55 8.39
N THR A 35 -22.49 -18.39 8.40
CA THR A 35 -21.36 -18.06 7.51
C THR A 35 -19.97 -18.29 8.12
N ALA A 36 -19.89 -18.77 9.36
CA ALA A 36 -18.63 -18.79 10.13
C ALA A 36 -17.52 -19.57 9.40
N ASP A 37 -17.87 -20.69 8.75
CA ASP A 37 -16.90 -21.55 8.08
C ASP A 37 -16.80 -21.29 6.58
N TYR A 38 -17.36 -20.21 6.04
CA TYR A 38 -17.30 -19.95 4.60
C TYR A 38 -15.90 -19.48 4.18
N LEU A 39 -15.38 -20.01 3.06
CA LEU A 39 -14.14 -19.56 2.44
C LEU A 39 -14.35 -19.21 0.96
N LEU A 40 -13.67 -18.17 0.49
CA LEU A 40 -13.79 -17.66 -0.87
C LEU A 40 -13.66 -18.78 -1.92
N GLY A 41 -14.72 -18.99 -2.70
CA GLY A 41 -14.79 -20.01 -3.75
C GLY A 41 -15.33 -21.38 -3.32
N ASP A 42 -15.94 -21.48 -2.13
CA ASP A 42 -16.57 -22.74 -1.67
C ASP A 42 -17.71 -23.18 -2.59
N GLU A 43 -18.44 -22.21 -3.15
CA GLU A 43 -19.50 -22.40 -4.15
C GLU A 43 -18.99 -22.84 -5.53
N PHE A 44 -17.67 -22.89 -5.73
CA PHE A 44 -17.11 -23.32 -7.01
C PHE A 44 -17.11 -24.84 -7.08
N GLU A 45 -17.74 -25.40 -8.11
CA GLU A 45 -17.69 -26.83 -8.36
C GLU A 45 -16.26 -27.26 -8.74
N LYS A 46 -15.72 -28.25 -8.02
CA LYS A 46 -14.34 -28.73 -8.18
C LYS A 46 -14.34 -30.22 -8.43
N SER A 47 -13.46 -30.66 -9.31
CA SER A 47 -13.22 -32.07 -9.63
C SER A 47 -11.75 -32.48 -9.45
N TRP A 48 -10.90 -31.58 -8.94
CA TRP A 48 -9.47 -31.83 -8.77
C TRP A 48 -9.13 -32.39 -7.38
N ASP A 49 -8.09 -33.21 -7.34
CA ASP A 49 -7.47 -33.69 -6.10
C ASP A 49 -6.46 -32.66 -5.60
N ILE A 50 -6.67 -32.19 -4.36
CA ILE A 50 -5.82 -31.21 -3.69
C ILE A 50 -4.35 -31.63 -3.60
N ASN A 51 -4.07 -32.94 -3.52
CA ASN A 51 -2.72 -33.48 -3.41
C ASN A 51 -1.97 -33.52 -4.75
N ASN A 52 -2.69 -33.37 -5.87
CA ASN A 52 -2.17 -33.53 -7.24
C ASN A 52 -2.29 -32.25 -8.08
N LEU A 53 -2.38 -31.08 -7.44
CA LEU A 53 -2.46 -29.79 -8.13
C LEU A 53 -1.17 -29.45 -8.90
N ARG A 54 -1.31 -28.88 -10.10
CA ARG A 54 -0.20 -28.33 -10.88
C ARG A 54 0.07 -26.90 -10.44
N LEU A 55 1.01 -26.75 -9.50
CA LEU A 55 1.30 -25.47 -8.85
C LEU A 55 2.42 -24.68 -9.56
N PRO A 56 2.38 -23.33 -9.52
CA PRO A 56 3.53 -22.52 -9.88
C PRO A 56 4.78 -22.87 -9.03
N PRO A 57 6.00 -22.65 -9.55
CA PRO A 57 7.22 -22.91 -8.79
C PRO A 57 7.26 -22.06 -7.52
N LYS A 58 7.81 -22.62 -6.43
CA LYS A 58 8.02 -21.88 -5.18
C LYS A 58 9.02 -20.74 -5.42
N ALA A 59 8.70 -19.56 -4.91
CA ALA A 59 9.60 -18.42 -4.97
C ALA A 59 10.71 -18.58 -3.93
N SER A 60 11.98 -18.57 -4.35
CA SER A 60 13.12 -18.53 -3.44
C SER A 60 13.22 -17.18 -2.72
N PRO A 61 13.77 -17.13 -1.49
CA PRO A 61 14.27 -15.93 -0.82
C PRO A 61 15.15 -15.07 -1.73
N LEU A 62 14.86 -13.77 -1.82
CA LEU A 62 15.72 -12.78 -2.48
C LEU A 62 16.65 -12.11 -1.47
N PHE A 63 16.22 -11.96 -0.23
CA PHE A 63 16.93 -11.21 0.79
C PHE A 63 17.11 -12.00 2.07
N ASN A 64 18.27 -11.80 2.70
CA ASN A 64 18.44 -11.94 4.14
C ASN A 64 18.42 -10.54 4.77
N TYR A 65 18.14 -10.48 6.08
CA TYR A 65 18.23 -9.24 6.84
C TYR A 65 18.93 -9.45 8.18
N LYS A 66 19.50 -8.37 8.71
CA LYS A 66 20.17 -8.33 10.01
C LYS A 66 19.63 -7.15 10.81
N VAL A 67 19.20 -7.43 12.03
CA VAL A 67 18.71 -6.42 12.98
C VAL A 67 19.88 -5.55 13.44
N CYS A 68 19.69 -4.23 13.42
CA CYS A 68 20.70 -3.30 13.92
C CYS A 68 20.70 -3.29 15.45
N LYS A 69 21.87 -3.35 16.07
CA LYS A 69 22.01 -3.36 17.54
C LYS A 69 21.85 -1.99 18.18
N GLU A 70 22.01 -0.91 17.40
CA GLU A 70 21.93 0.47 17.87
C GLU A 70 20.75 1.18 17.18
N GLN A 71 19.83 1.72 17.98
CA GLN A 71 18.65 2.46 17.51
C GLN A 71 18.95 3.95 17.25
N SER A 72 20.21 4.38 17.36
CA SER A 72 20.61 5.79 17.36
C SER A 72 20.65 6.48 15.99
N LEU A 73 20.22 5.81 14.92
CA LEU A 73 20.09 6.41 13.59
C LEU A 73 18.64 6.85 13.38
N PHE A 74 18.37 8.15 13.54
CA PHE A 74 17.09 8.74 13.19
C PHE A 74 16.83 8.57 11.69
N VAL A 75 15.80 7.78 11.35
CA VAL A 75 15.32 7.55 9.98
C VAL A 75 14.95 8.86 9.25
N GLY A 76 14.68 9.92 10.02
CA GLY A 76 14.21 11.22 9.54
C GLY A 76 15.17 11.95 8.59
N ASP A 77 16.49 11.84 8.75
CA ASP A 77 17.40 12.64 7.91
C ASP A 77 17.68 12.00 6.54
N HIS A 78 17.65 10.68 6.44
CA HIS A 78 17.94 9.97 5.19
C HIS A 78 16.73 9.80 4.28
N ALA A 79 15.54 9.74 4.88
CA ALA A 79 14.29 9.54 4.16
C ALA A 79 13.94 10.70 3.20
N PHE A 80 14.34 11.93 3.54
CA PHE A 80 13.97 13.15 2.83
C PHE A 80 15.13 13.76 2.05
N GLY A 81 16.38 13.47 2.42
CA GLY A 81 17.56 14.01 1.72
C GLY A 81 17.79 13.40 0.34
N SER A 82 17.34 12.16 0.12
CA SER A 82 17.46 11.44 -1.15
C SER A 82 16.41 10.32 -1.22
N PRO A 83 15.11 10.63 -1.36
CA PRO A 83 14.12 9.57 -1.52
C PRO A 83 14.51 8.74 -2.75
N PRO A 84 14.62 7.41 -2.65
CA PRO A 84 15.27 6.57 -3.64
C PRO A 84 14.45 6.39 -4.92
N LEU A 85 13.36 7.16 -5.05
CA LEU A 85 12.31 6.94 -6.06
C LEU A 85 12.16 8.12 -7.02
N SER A 86 12.87 9.24 -6.79
CA SER A 86 12.81 10.38 -7.68
C SER A 86 13.92 10.31 -8.73
N SER A 87 13.55 10.44 -10.01
CA SER A 87 14.50 10.65 -11.10
C SER A 87 15.10 12.08 -11.11
N GLY A 88 14.68 12.94 -10.20
CA GLY A 88 15.15 14.33 -10.08
C GLY A 88 15.10 14.86 -8.65
N ASP A 89 15.46 16.13 -8.50
CA ASP A 89 15.55 16.80 -7.19
C ASP A 89 14.21 16.79 -6.46
N VAL A 90 14.26 16.46 -5.18
CA VAL A 90 13.09 16.52 -4.30
C VAL A 90 13.06 17.85 -3.58
N MET A 91 11.91 18.51 -3.61
CA MET A 91 11.68 19.78 -2.94
C MET A 91 10.63 19.62 -1.84
N PRO A 92 10.97 20.01 -0.59
CA PRO A 92 10.00 20.04 0.48
C PRO A 92 8.98 21.15 0.23
N VAL A 93 7.71 20.85 0.45
CA VAL A 93 6.63 21.84 0.39
C VAL A 93 5.81 21.87 1.66
N GLN A 94 5.11 22.99 1.83
CA GLN A 94 3.94 23.11 2.67
C GLN A 94 2.71 23.10 1.78
N PHE A 95 1.68 22.34 2.12
CA PHE A 95 0.39 22.55 1.47
C PHE A 95 -0.37 23.65 2.21
N THR A 96 -0.95 24.61 1.49
CA THR A 96 -1.47 25.85 2.09
C THR A 96 -2.97 26.04 1.94
N ASN A 97 -3.57 25.50 0.87
CA ASN A 97 -5.01 25.61 0.67
C ASN A 97 -5.57 24.42 -0.14
N LEU A 98 -6.77 23.96 0.20
CA LEU A 98 -7.51 22.95 -0.57
C LEU A 98 -8.96 23.42 -0.73
N THR A 99 -9.35 23.70 -1.97
CA THR A 99 -10.69 24.17 -2.30
C THR A 99 -11.43 23.11 -3.12
N CYS A 100 -12.59 22.66 -2.64
CA CYS A 100 -13.47 21.79 -3.41
C CYS A 100 -14.19 22.61 -4.49
N LEU A 101 -13.96 22.28 -5.75
CA LEU A 101 -14.51 23.00 -6.91
C LEU A 101 -15.90 22.48 -7.33
N THR A 102 -16.26 21.28 -6.88
CA THR A 102 -17.52 20.60 -7.25
C THR A 102 -18.51 20.55 -6.10
N LYS A 103 -19.80 20.54 -6.43
CA LYS A 103 -20.91 20.35 -5.47
C LYS A 103 -21.82 19.21 -5.95
N GLY A 104 -22.54 18.59 -5.01
CA GLY A 104 -23.51 17.53 -5.30
C GLY A 104 -22.87 16.19 -5.64
N ASN A 105 -23.55 15.39 -6.48
CA ASN A 105 -23.17 14.00 -6.79
C ASN A 105 -22.14 13.87 -7.92
N ALA A 106 -21.44 14.94 -8.28
CA ALA A 106 -20.35 14.89 -9.25
C ALA A 106 -19.08 14.30 -8.59
N LYS A 107 -18.17 13.77 -9.41
CA LYS A 107 -16.82 13.41 -8.93
C LYS A 107 -16.21 14.60 -8.21
N THR A 108 -15.65 14.36 -7.02
CA THR A 108 -15.10 15.45 -6.22
C THR A 108 -13.79 15.96 -6.82
N VAL A 109 -13.76 17.23 -7.22
CA VAL A 109 -12.58 17.90 -7.79
C VAL A 109 -12.06 18.95 -6.81
N TYR A 110 -10.77 18.92 -6.55
CA TYR A 110 -10.08 19.86 -5.68
C TYR A 110 -9.07 20.71 -6.44
N GLN A 111 -8.93 21.96 -6.01
CA GLN A 111 -7.75 22.77 -6.27
C GLN A 111 -6.89 22.79 -5.01
N ALA A 112 -5.63 22.37 -5.11
CA ALA A 112 -4.66 22.48 -4.03
C ALA A 112 -3.61 23.54 -4.34
N THR A 113 -3.25 24.33 -3.33
CA THR A 113 -2.12 25.25 -3.35
C THR A 113 -1.02 24.69 -2.45
N LEU A 114 0.21 24.69 -2.98
CA LEU A 114 1.43 24.32 -2.28
C LEU A 114 2.38 25.51 -2.24
N ARG A 115 3.22 25.59 -1.23
CA ARG A 115 4.27 26.59 -1.07
C ARG A 115 5.62 25.89 -0.98
N LEU A 116 6.56 26.29 -1.83
CA LEU A 116 7.93 25.78 -1.79
C LEU A 116 8.63 26.26 -0.51
N LYS A 117 9.11 25.32 0.32
CA LYS A 117 9.96 25.68 1.47
C LYS A 117 11.39 25.92 0.98
N SER A 118 12.20 26.58 1.81
CA SER A 118 13.68 26.62 1.72
C SER A 118 14.34 27.53 0.67
N GLY A 119 13.70 28.64 0.28
CA GLY A 119 14.31 29.61 -0.66
C GLY A 119 14.59 29.05 -2.07
N LYS A 120 14.13 27.82 -2.33
CA LYS A 120 14.14 27.21 -3.66
C LYS A 120 13.01 27.84 -4.48
N THR A 121 13.30 28.05 -5.76
CA THR A 121 12.32 28.47 -6.76
C THR A 121 12.28 27.44 -7.88
N LEU A 122 11.11 27.33 -8.49
CA LEU A 122 10.87 26.47 -9.64
C LEU A 122 10.52 27.37 -10.83
N ASP A 123 11.34 27.36 -11.87
CA ASP A 123 10.96 28.00 -13.13
C ASP A 123 10.07 27.05 -13.92
N TYR A 124 8.83 27.46 -14.18
CA TYR A 124 7.85 26.64 -14.89
C TYR A 124 6.86 27.53 -15.65
N ARG A 125 6.10 26.91 -16.54
CA ARG A 125 4.96 27.54 -17.22
C ARG A 125 3.67 26.80 -16.89
N PRO A 126 2.52 27.49 -16.83
CA PRO A 126 1.24 26.81 -16.76
C PRO A 126 1.15 25.73 -17.85
N GLY A 127 0.77 24.51 -17.45
CA GLY A 127 0.81 23.32 -18.31
C GLY A 127 2.01 22.40 -18.10
N ASP A 128 3.08 22.84 -17.42
CA ASP A 128 4.14 21.94 -16.95
C ASP A 128 3.64 21.06 -15.80
N SER A 129 4.29 19.92 -15.60
CA SER A 129 3.91 18.94 -14.58
C SER A 129 4.91 18.91 -13.43
N ILE A 130 4.40 18.71 -12.21
CA ILE A 130 5.16 18.30 -11.03
C ILE A 130 4.74 16.90 -10.63
N SER A 131 5.58 16.17 -9.90
CA SER A 131 5.19 14.88 -9.32
C SER A 131 5.18 14.95 -7.80
N ILE A 132 4.19 14.33 -7.16
CA ILE A 132 4.05 14.30 -5.70
C ILE A 132 4.30 12.87 -5.23
N ILE A 133 5.18 12.67 -4.24
CA ILE A 133 5.32 11.37 -3.55
C ILE A 133 4.23 11.30 -2.48
N PRO A 134 3.25 10.39 -2.62
CA PRO A 134 2.25 10.20 -1.59
C PRO A 134 2.78 9.32 -0.46
N GLU A 135 2.06 9.33 0.67
CA GLU A 135 2.21 8.35 1.72
C GLU A 135 1.04 7.36 1.67
N ASN A 136 1.29 6.11 2.05
CA ASN A 136 0.19 5.19 2.32
C ASN A 136 -0.60 5.63 3.56
N ASN A 137 -1.89 5.33 3.55
CA ASN A 137 -2.77 5.63 4.68
C ASN A 137 -2.27 4.94 5.97
N THR A 138 -2.13 5.71 7.05
CA THR A 138 -1.60 5.24 8.34
C THR A 138 -2.38 4.06 8.93
N GLN A 139 -3.72 4.04 8.79
CA GLN A 139 -4.55 2.93 9.25
C GLN A 139 -4.30 1.68 8.39
N THR A 140 -4.08 1.86 7.09
CA THR A 140 -3.67 0.77 6.19
C THR A 140 -2.33 0.18 6.56
N VAL A 141 -1.32 1.02 6.81
CA VAL A 141 0.00 0.57 7.26
C VAL A 141 -0.12 -0.15 8.61
N ALA A 142 -0.83 0.42 9.58
CA ALA A 142 -1.02 -0.18 10.90
C ALA A 142 -1.72 -1.54 10.83
N TRP A 143 -2.81 -1.64 10.05
CA TRP A 143 -3.50 -2.90 9.82
C TRP A 143 -2.57 -3.93 9.17
N LEU A 144 -1.88 -3.56 8.09
CA LEU A 144 -1.00 -4.48 7.39
C LEU A 144 0.10 -5.00 8.32
N LEU A 145 0.72 -4.14 9.13
CA LEU A 145 1.72 -4.54 10.11
C LEU A 145 1.21 -5.62 11.08
N GLN A 146 -0.05 -5.53 11.53
CA GLN A 146 -0.68 -6.54 12.41
C GLN A 146 -0.92 -7.89 11.70
N ARG A 147 -0.90 -7.92 10.37
CA ARG A 147 -1.10 -9.14 9.57
C ARG A 147 0.21 -9.86 9.25
N LEU A 148 1.37 -9.27 9.56
CA LEU A 148 2.68 -9.82 9.19
C LEU A 148 3.36 -10.53 10.34
N THR A 149 4.24 -11.47 10.01
CA THR A 149 5.24 -11.96 10.97
C THR A 149 6.51 -11.11 10.88
N LEU A 150 6.90 -10.52 12.01
CA LEU A 150 8.05 -9.61 12.11
C LEU A 150 9.40 -10.35 12.19
N GLY A 151 9.39 -11.68 12.36
CA GLY A 151 10.61 -12.47 12.44
C GLY A 151 11.43 -12.09 13.69
N SER A 152 12.68 -11.64 13.48
CA SER A 152 13.57 -11.21 14.57
C SER A 152 13.49 -9.71 14.88
N LEU A 153 12.62 -8.95 14.19
CA LEU A 153 12.35 -7.56 14.56
C LEU A 153 11.51 -7.52 15.85
N HIS A 154 11.84 -6.59 16.76
CA HIS A 154 11.06 -6.37 17.98
C HIS A 154 9.70 -5.73 17.66
N ASP A 155 9.72 -4.72 16.79
CA ASP A 155 8.55 -4.00 16.28
C ASP A 155 8.79 -3.53 14.84
N ALA A 156 7.82 -2.82 14.26
CA ALA A 156 7.90 -2.32 12.89
C ALA A 156 8.91 -1.17 12.69
N ASP A 157 9.37 -0.56 13.78
CA ASP A 157 10.28 0.59 13.80
C ASP A 157 11.73 0.14 14.06
N THR A 158 11.92 -1.12 14.43
CA THR A 158 13.21 -1.80 14.57
C THR A 158 13.99 -1.74 13.25
N LEU A 159 15.18 -1.12 13.32
CA LEU A 159 16.03 -0.94 12.15
C LEU A 159 16.68 -2.26 11.73
N PHE A 160 16.71 -2.50 10.43
CA PHE A 160 17.42 -3.63 9.83
C PHE A 160 18.21 -3.18 8.58
N THR A 161 19.23 -3.97 8.26
CA THR A 161 19.92 -3.95 6.97
C THR A 161 19.59 -5.22 6.21
N HIS A 162 19.71 -5.20 4.88
CA HIS A 162 19.43 -6.35 4.02
C HIS A 162 20.63 -6.69 3.14
N GLU A 163 20.70 -7.95 2.71
CA GLU A 163 21.66 -8.43 1.73
C GLU A 163 20.90 -9.23 0.65
N VAL A 164 21.23 -8.99 -0.62
CA VAL A 164 20.67 -9.74 -1.74
C VAL A 164 21.36 -11.10 -1.79
N ILE A 165 20.60 -12.19 -1.68
CA ILE A 165 21.12 -13.56 -1.72
C ILE A 165 20.81 -14.30 -3.03
N ALA A 166 19.82 -13.83 -3.80
CA ALA A 166 19.48 -14.38 -5.11
C ALA A 166 18.91 -13.31 -6.03
N THR A 167 19.36 -13.29 -7.28
CA THR A 167 18.87 -12.36 -8.32
C THR A 167 18.40 -13.06 -9.59
N LYS A 168 18.58 -14.39 -9.70
CA LYS A 168 18.30 -15.13 -10.93
C LYS A 168 16.82 -15.00 -11.30
N HIS A 169 16.55 -14.27 -12.40
CA HIS A 169 15.23 -14.07 -13.03
C HIS A 169 14.21 -13.25 -12.25
N ARG A 170 14.61 -12.49 -11.23
CA ARG A 170 13.70 -11.55 -10.53
C ARG A 170 14.33 -10.17 -10.47
N SER A 171 13.57 -9.16 -10.89
CA SER A 171 13.93 -7.76 -10.68
C SER A 171 13.94 -7.46 -9.19
N LEU A 172 14.95 -6.72 -8.74
CA LEU A 172 14.99 -6.27 -7.35
C LEU A 172 14.02 -5.10 -7.16
N PRO A 173 13.27 -5.05 -6.04
CA PRO A 173 12.48 -3.89 -5.68
C PRO A 173 13.39 -2.69 -5.35
N GLU A 174 12.95 -1.47 -5.67
CA GLU A 174 13.78 -0.27 -5.58
C GLU A 174 14.32 0.00 -4.17
N TRP A 175 13.53 -0.31 -3.13
CA TRP A 175 13.96 -0.16 -1.74
C TRP A 175 15.22 -0.97 -1.43
N SER A 176 15.50 -2.03 -2.16
CA SER A 176 16.69 -2.85 -1.92
C SER A 176 18.01 -2.16 -2.33
N HIS A 177 17.94 -1.03 -3.02
CA HIS A 177 19.11 -0.20 -3.36
C HIS A 177 19.55 0.71 -2.21
N PHE A 178 18.75 0.84 -1.16
CA PHE A 178 19.14 1.55 0.05
C PHE A 178 20.31 0.86 0.74
N THR A 179 21.32 1.64 1.15
CA THR A 179 22.50 1.19 1.90
C THR A 179 22.44 1.55 3.38
N CYS A 180 21.49 2.40 3.78
CA CYS A 180 21.24 2.75 5.17
C CYS A 180 20.30 1.74 5.85
N PRO A 181 20.32 1.64 7.19
CA PRO A 181 19.31 0.91 7.93
C PRO A 181 17.89 1.44 7.68
N LEU A 182 16.92 0.53 7.55
CA LEU A 182 15.53 0.82 7.26
C LEU A 182 14.62 0.26 8.36
N SER A 183 13.45 0.88 8.56
CA SER A 183 12.37 0.26 9.32
C SER A 183 11.26 -0.25 8.39
N LEU A 184 10.53 -1.27 8.84
CA LEU A 184 9.41 -1.80 8.08
C LEU A 184 8.30 -0.76 7.92
N ARG A 185 7.99 -0.01 8.98
CA ARG A 185 7.00 1.06 8.94
C ARG A 185 7.35 2.10 7.88
N TYR A 186 8.61 2.52 7.83
CA TYR A 186 9.09 3.48 6.82
C TYR A 186 8.83 2.95 5.40
N LEU A 187 9.26 1.73 5.09
CA LEU A 187 9.09 1.14 3.76
C LEU A 187 7.61 1.03 3.34
N LEU A 188 6.75 0.56 4.25
CA LEU A 188 5.32 0.43 3.96
C LEU A 188 4.61 1.78 3.87
N THR A 189 5.14 2.83 4.49
CA THR A 189 4.52 4.16 4.48
C THR A 189 4.91 4.95 3.23
N TYR A 190 6.18 4.92 2.84
CA TYR A 190 6.74 5.84 1.85
C TYR A 190 7.25 5.16 0.57
N CYS A 191 7.58 3.86 0.61
CA CYS A 191 8.34 3.23 -0.47
C CYS A 191 7.56 2.17 -1.26
N CYS A 192 6.61 1.49 -0.64
CA CYS A 192 5.94 0.33 -1.23
C CYS A 192 4.48 0.62 -1.64
N GLU A 193 4.08 0.24 -2.84
CA GLU A 193 2.68 0.26 -3.26
C GLU A 193 1.98 -0.96 -2.66
N LEU A 194 1.01 -0.72 -1.77
CA LEU A 194 0.36 -1.78 -0.99
C LEU A 194 -0.79 -2.46 -1.74
N TYR A 195 -1.46 -1.72 -2.62
CA TYR A 195 -2.67 -2.16 -3.31
C TYR A 195 -2.37 -2.91 -4.61
N ILE A 196 -1.49 -3.91 -4.55
CA ILE A 196 -1.07 -4.66 -5.73
C ILE A 196 -2.14 -5.65 -6.20
N PRO A 197 -2.36 -5.78 -7.51
CA PRO A 197 -3.18 -6.86 -8.05
C PRO A 197 -2.60 -8.23 -7.71
N ILE A 198 -3.48 -9.17 -7.36
CA ILE A 198 -3.05 -10.50 -6.97
C ILE A 198 -2.81 -11.38 -8.18
N THR A 199 -1.67 -12.07 -8.17
CA THR A 199 -1.31 -13.05 -9.20
C THR A 199 -1.27 -14.45 -8.60
N ARG A 200 -1.42 -15.48 -9.44
CA ARG A 200 -1.26 -16.88 -9.02
C ARG A 200 0.10 -17.14 -8.35
N ARG A 201 1.17 -16.47 -8.78
CA ARG A 201 2.51 -16.59 -8.14
C ARG A 201 2.54 -16.00 -6.73
N ILE A 202 1.87 -14.87 -6.49
CA ILE A 202 1.74 -14.29 -5.15
C ILE A 202 0.95 -15.23 -4.24
N LEU A 203 -0.19 -15.77 -4.71
CA LEU A 203 -0.98 -16.74 -3.95
C LEU A 203 -0.16 -17.99 -3.58
N ARG A 204 0.67 -18.48 -4.50
CA ARG A 204 1.56 -19.62 -4.24
C ARG A 204 2.56 -19.33 -3.11
N LEU A 205 3.08 -18.11 -3.05
CA LEU A 205 3.97 -17.66 -1.98
C LEU A 205 3.18 -17.57 -0.66
N LEU A 206 2.02 -16.92 -0.66
CA LEU A 206 1.19 -16.71 0.53
C LEU A 206 0.70 -18.02 1.17
N ALA A 207 0.43 -19.05 0.38
CA ALA A 207 0.02 -20.37 0.86
C ALA A 207 1.03 -21.03 1.82
N ASP A 208 2.32 -20.68 1.72
CA ASP A 208 3.34 -21.22 2.63
C ASP A 208 3.36 -20.51 4.01
N TYR A 209 2.55 -19.46 4.20
CA TYR A 209 2.50 -18.64 5.43
C TYR A 209 1.12 -18.67 6.11
N CYS A 210 0.36 -19.76 5.97
CA CYS A 210 -0.86 -19.98 6.73
C CYS A 210 -0.53 -20.70 8.04
N PHE A 211 -0.90 -20.11 9.18
CA PHE A 211 -0.64 -20.66 10.52
C PHE A 211 -1.93 -20.69 11.33
N ASP A 212 -2.15 -21.79 12.06
CA ASP A 212 -3.33 -21.91 12.90
C ASP A 212 -3.32 -20.87 14.01
N ASP A 213 -4.52 -20.37 14.32
CA ASP A 213 -4.77 -19.63 15.54
C ASP A 213 -6.08 -20.12 16.15
N ASN A 214 -6.24 -19.93 17.46
CA ASN A 214 -7.42 -20.39 18.19
C ASN A 214 -8.64 -19.46 18.00
N VAL A 215 -8.59 -18.54 17.03
CA VAL A 215 -9.58 -17.46 16.87
C VAL A 215 -10.35 -17.62 15.56
N ASN A 216 -9.70 -18.12 14.50
CA ASN A 216 -10.31 -18.24 13.19
C ASN A 216 -11.21 -19.48 13.08
N PRO A 217 -12.43 -19.34 12.52
CA PRO A 217 -13.34 -20.46 12.32
C PRO A 217 -12.85 -21.43 11.23
N VAL A 218 -12.10 -20.92 10.24
CA VAL A 218 -11.52 -21.73 9.15
C VAL A 218 -10.06 -22.03 9.44
N SER A 219 -9.73 -23.33 9.58
CA SER A 219 -8.36 -23.80 9.86
C SER A 219 -7.32 -23.28 8.86
N ALA A 220 -6.07 -23.12 9.31
CA ALA A 220 -5.00 -22.66 8.44
C ALA A 220 -4.73 -23.63 7.28
N GLU A 221 -4.90 -24.93 7.51
CA GLU A 221 -4.80 -25.95 6.46
C GLU A 221 -5.84 -25.71 5.35
N ARG A 222 -7.10 -25.45 5.70
CA ARG A 222 -8.16 -25.19 4.72
C ARG A 222 -7.90 -23.89 3.94
N GLN A 223 -7.45 -22.84 4.63
CA GLN A 223 -7.05 -21.59 3.98
C GLN A 223 -5.86 -21.77 3.04
N ARG A 224 -4.82 -22.49 3.48
CA ARG A 224 -3.65 -22.87 2.67
C ARG A 224 -4.09 -23.62 1.41
N ASN A 225 -4.88 -24.66 1.57
CA ASN A 225 -5.35 -25.49 0.47
C ASN A 225 -6.13 -24.67 -0.55
N ARG A 226 -6.99 -23.74 -0.10
CA ARG A 226 -7.71 -22.83 -1.00
C ARG A 226 -6.77 -21.91 -1.78
N LEU A 227 -5.75 -21.33 -1.15
CA LEU A 227 -4.73 -20.53 -1.85
C LEU A 227 -3.98 -21.38 -2.90
N LEU A 228 -3.70 -22.65 -2.60
CA LEU A 228 -3.09 -23.59 -3.54
C LEU A 228 -4.01 -23.89 -4.74
N GLU A 229 -5.30 -24.14 -4.49
CA GLU A 229 -6.29 -24.31 -5.55
C GLU A 229 -6.34 -23.07 -6.46
N PHE A 230 -6.46 -21.86 -5.90
CA PHE A 230 -6.47 -20.62 -6.68
C PHE A 230 -5.20 -20.42 -7.52
N CYS A 231 -4.03 -20.84 -7.03
CA CYS A 231 -2.79 -20.66 -7.77
C CYS A 231 -2.50 -21.76 -8.81
N SER A 232 -3.16 -22.91 -8.70
CA SER A 232 -2.97 -24.07 -9.57
C SER A 232 -3.43 -23.82 -11.02
N GLU A 233 -3.09 -24.74 -11.93
CA GLU A 233 -3.62 -24.73 -13.29
C GLU A 233 -5.09 -25.18 -13.34
N GLU A 234 -5.48 -26.11 -12.46
CA GLU A 234 -6.86 -26.61 -12.31
C GLU A 234 -7.82 -25.49 -11.90
N GLY A 235 -7.39 -24.66 -10.93
CA GLY A 235 -8.18 -23.57 -10.37
C GLY A 235 -8.17 -22.27 -11.19
N LYS A 236 -7.65 -22.26 -12.42
CA LYS A 236 -7.55 -21.05 -13.26
C LYS A 236 -8.89 -20.31 -13.39
N LYS A 237 -9.98 -21.03 -13.67
CA LYS A 237 -11.34 -20.45 -13.77
C LYS A 237 -11.84 -19.90 -12.43
N MET A 238 -11.50 -20.57 -11.33
CA MET A 238 -11.84 -20.13 -9.98
C MET A 238 -11.11 -18.81 -9.65
N PHE A 239 -9.81 -18.73 -9.94
CA PHE A 239 -9.02 -17.51 -9.82
C PHE A 239 -9.57 -16.36 -10.67
N GLU A 240 -9.88 -16.63 -11.94
CA GLU A 240 -10.47 -15.62 -12.84
C GLU A 240 -11.80 -15.07 -12.29
N LYS A 241 -12.68 -15.96 -11.80
CA LYS A 241 -14.01 -15.60 -11.29
C LYS A 241 -13.96 -14.80 -9.99
N TYR A 242 -13.19 -15.24 -9.00
CA TYR A 242 -13.25 -14.68 -7.64
C TYR A 242 -12.15 -13.66 -7.32
N ILE A 243 -11.04 -13.65 -8.06
CA ILE A 243 -9.88 -12.80 -7.75
C ILE A 243 -9.62 -11.81 -8.88
N GLN A 244 -9.42 -12.30 -10.11
CA GLN A 244 -8.99 -11.44 -11.22
C GLN A 244 -10.09 -10.50 -11.72
N LYS A 245 -11.28 -11.03 -12.07
CA LYS A 245 -12.39 -10.20 -12.56
C LYS A 245 -12.89 -9.19 -11.52
N PRO A 246 -13.03 -9.56 -10.23
CA PRO A 246 -13.39 -8.58 -9.19
C PRO A 246 -12.27 -7.60 -8.83
N GLY A 247 -11.05 -7.80 -9.35
CA GLY A 247 -9.92 -6.90 -9.12
C GLY A 247 -9.36 -6.93 -7.70
N LEU A 248 -9.31 -8.11 -7.06
CA LEU A 248 -8.78 -8.21 -5.70
C LEU A 248 -7.31 -7.86 -5.62
N ASN A 249 -6.99 -7.10 -4.57
CA ASN A 249 -5.63 -6.71 -4.24
C ASN A 249 -5.09 -7.52 -3.05
N LEU A 250 -3.81 -7.33 -2.74
CA LEU A 250 -3.13 -8.04 -1.65
C LEU A 250 -3.83 -7.91 -0.30
N LEU A 251 -4.31 -6.71 0.04
CA LEU A 251 -4.96 -6.48 1.33
C LEU A 251 -6.30 -7.21 1.42
N ASP A 252 -7.05 -7.30 0.31
CA ASP A 252 -8.29 -8.09 0.26
C ASP A 252 -8.01 -9.57 0.54
N ILE A 253 -6.92 -10.12 -0.03
CA ILE A 253 -6.50 -11.50 0.22
C ILE A 253 -6.04 -11.70 1.66
N LEU A 254 -5.25 -10.79 2.23
CA LEU A 254 -4.81 -10.93 3.63
C LEU A 254 -5.96 -10.72 4.63
N SER A 255 -7.03 -10.02 4.24
CA SER A 255 -8.28 -9.91 5.00
C SER A 255 -9.09 -11.20 4.91
N THR A 256 -9.29 -11.70 3.69
CA THR A 256 -10.07 -12.93 3.42
C THR A 256 -9.42 -14.19 4.01
N PHE A 257 -8.09 -14.29 3.93
CA PHE A 257 -7.31 -15.42 4.42
C PHE A 257 -6.60 -15.02 5.72
N SER A 258 -7.38 -14.93 6.79
CA SER A 258 -6.96 -14.45 8.11
C SER A 258 -5.80 -15.23 8.75
N CYS A 259 -5.63 -16.51 8.41
CA CYS A 259 -4.50 -17.33 8.87
C CYS A 259 -3.20 -17.06 8.08
N CYS A 260 -3.28 -16.40 6.93
CA CYS A 260 -2.11 -16.05 6.12
C CYS A 260 -1.37 -14.85 6.73
N ARG A 261 -0.15 -15.09 7.24
CA ARG A 261 0.70 -14.10 7.92
C ARG A 261 2.11 -14.11 7.34
N PRO A 262 2.30 -13.58 6.12
CA PRO A 262 3.60 -13.60 5.46
C PRO A 262 4.66 -12.88 6.31
N SER A 263 5.91 -13.36 6.23
CA SER A 263 6.99 -12.63 6.89
C SER A 263 7.24 -11.30 6.18
N PHE A 264 7.59 -10.27 6.96
CA PHE A 264 7.74 -8.92 6.41
C PHE A 264 8.73 -8.88 5.23
N ILE A 265 9.85 -9.61 5.34
CA ILE A 265 10.87 -9.62 4.29
C ILE A 265 10.35 -10.23 3.00
N ARG A 266 9.46 -11.22 3.09
CA ARG A 266 8.85 -11.91 1.94
C ARG A 266 7.73 -11.09 1.32
N LEU A 267 7.03 -10.30 2.12
CA LEU A 267 6.13 -9.27 1.63
C LEU A 267 6.91 -8.21 0.82
N LEU A 268 8.01 -7.68 1.36
CA LEU A 268 8.79 -6.64 0.70
C LEU A 268 9.38 -7.09 -0.66
N GLU A 269 9.55 -8.40 -0.89
CA GLU A 269 9.96 -8.95 -2.18
C GLU A 269 8.90 -8.88 -3.29
N ILE A 270 7.62 -8.75 -2.93
CA ILE A 270 6.51 -8.74 -3.90
C ILE A 270 5.90 -7.35 -4.07
N LEU A 271 6.16 -6.42 -3.15
CA LEU A 271 5.67 -5.05 -3.22
C LEU A 271 6.52 -4.23 -4.20
N PRO A 272 5.92 -3.68 -5.27
CA PRO A 272 6.58 -2.73 -6.13
C PRO A 272 6.67 -1.38 -5.42
N THR A 273 7.43 -0.49 -6.05
CA THR A 273 7.65 0.88 -5.60
C THR A 273 6.37 1.72 -5.65
N LEU A 274 6.13 2.48 -4.58
CA LEU A 274 5.13 3.53 -4.53
C LEU A 274 5.52 4.69 -5.45
N GLN A 275 4.85 4.79 -6.60
CA GLN A 275 5.22 5.77 -7.62
C GLN A 275 4.82 7.21 -7.23
N PRO A 276 5.60 8.23 -7.59
CA PRO A 276 5.12 9.61 -7.61
C PRO A 276 3.90 9.75 -8.53
N ARG A 277 2.99 10.67 -8.21
CA ARG A 277 1.82 11.00 -9.04
C ARG A 277 1.98 12.39 -9.65
N SER A 278 1.91 12.47 -10.98
CA SER A 278 2.10 13.72 -11.71
C SER A 278 0.82 14.57 -11.74
N TYR A 279 0.97 15.87 -11.57
CA TYR A 279 -0.09 16.87 -11.61
C TYR A 279 0.36 18.08 -12.42
N THR A 280 -0.57 18.66 -13.19
CA THR A 280 -0.31 19.84 -14.00
C THR A 280 -0.40 21.11 -13.15
N LEU A 281 0.60 21.99 -13.29
CA LEU A 281 0.62 23.30 -12.68
C LEU A 281 -0.28 24.26 -13.45
N ILE A 282 -1.13 24.99 -12.73
CA ILE A 282 -2.18 25.84 -13.33
C ILE A 282 -1.93 27.35 -13.21
N ASN A 283 -1.13 27.79 -12.23
CA ASN A 283 -0.84 29.20 -12.03
C ASN A 283 0.47 29.61 -12.71
N PRO A 284 0.65 30.86 -13.14
CA PRO A 284 1.95 31.34 -13.60
C PRO A 284 2.91 31.51 -12.41
N VAL A 285 4.21 31.51 -12.69
CA VAL A 285 5.23 31.93 -11.71
C VAL A 285 5.03 33.42 -11.41
N ASP A 286 4.63 33.73 -10.18
CA ASP A 286 4.58 35.12 -9.72
C ASP A 286 5.99 35.59 -9.34
N LYS A 287 6.59 36.38 -10.22
CA LYS A 287 7.94 36.95 -10.02
C LYS A 287 7.94 38.21 -9.14
N GLN A 288 6.77 38.73 -8.76
CA GLN A 288 6.64 40.00 -8.03
C GLN A 288 6.55 39.83 -6.51
N LEU A 289 6.26 38.61 -6.03
CA LEU A 289 6.20 38.32 -4.59
C LEU A 289 7.61 38.13 -4.01
N SER A 290 7.93 38.88 -2.95
CA SER A 290 9.10 38.63 -2.07
C SER A 290 8.91 37.40 -1.16
N ARG A 291 7.79 36.68 -1.32
CA ARG A 291 7.37 35.54 -0.50
C ARG A 291 7.72 34.23 -1.20
N GLU A 292 7.74 33.15 -0.42
CA GLU A 292 7.90 31.78 -0.93
C GLU A 292 6.93 31.49 -2.07
N GLN A 293 7.42 30.85 -3.14
CA GLN A 293 6.67 30.61 -4.37
C GLN A 293 5.52 29.63 -4.16
N GLU A 294 4.33 29.98 -4.68
CA GLU A 294 3.15 29.13 -4.64
C GLU A 294 2.94 28.37 -5.96
N LEU A 295 2.56 27.11 -5.83
CA LEU A 295 2.21 26.18 -6.90
C LEU A 295 0.75 25.79 -6.72
N SER A 296 -0.01 25.72 -7.79
CA SER A 296 -1.41 25.31 -7.77
C SER A 296 -1.63 24.15 -8.73
N ILE A 297 -2.37 23.16 -8.26
CA ILE A 297 -2.78 21.98 -9.04
C ILE A 297 -4.28 21.76 -8.90
N ILE A 298 -4.87 21.08 -9.89
CA ILE A 298 -6.23 20.55 -9.81
C ILE A 298 -6.17 19.04 -9.93
N PHE A 299 -6.92 18.35 -9.07
CA PHE A 299 -7.05 16.90 -9.14
C PHE A 299 -8.48 16.45 -8.86
N THR A 300 -8.88 15.35 -9.49
CA THR A 300 -10.12 14.64 -9.16
C THR A 300 -9.81 13.57 -8.12
N ARG A 301 -10.55 13.52 -7.02
CA ARG A 301 -10.44 12.44 -6.04
C ARG A 301 -10.82 11.14 -6.73
N VAL A 302 -9.92 10.16 -6.67
CA VAL A 302 -10.20 8.81 -7.15
C VAL A 302 -10.99 8.10 -6.06
N ASP A 303 -12.26 7.80 -6.33
CA ASP A 303 -13.13 7.05 -5.45
C ASP A 303 -13.20 5.59 -5.90
N PHE A 304 -13.07 4.67 -4.95
CA PHE A 304 -13.29 3.25 -5.15
C PHE A 304 -14.63 2.88 -4.54
N GLU A 305 -15.63 2.71 -5.40
CA GLU A 305 -16.91 2.11 -5.04
C GLU A 305 -16.79 0.60 -5.19
N TYR A 306 -16.92 -0.13 -4.10
CA TYR A 306 -17.12 -1.56 -4.15
C TYR A 306 -18.61 -1.83 -4.09
N PRO A 307 -19.16 -2.67 -4.97
CA PRO A 307 -20.58 -3.02 -4.90
C PRO A 307 -20.86 -3.63 -3.53
N GLU A 308 -21.71 -2.98 -2.74
CA GLU A 308 -22.26 -3.54 -1.52
C GLU A 308 -23.10 -4.76 -1.90
N SER A 309 -22.53 -5.95 -1.72
CA SER A 309 -23.21 -7.24 -1.88
C SER A 309 -23.98 -7.42 -3.20
N ASP A 310 -23.27 -7.70 -4.28
CA ASP A 310 -23.92 -8.37 -5.40
C ASP A 310 -24.38 -9.76 -4.89
N LYS A 311 -25.67 -10.08 -4.96
CA LYS A 311 -26.28 -11.25 -4.28
C LYS A 311 -25.67 -12.61 -4.64
N HIS A 312 -24.84 -12.67 -5.68
CA HIS A 312 -24.11 -13.87 -6.13
C HIS A 312 -22.62 -13.86 -5.75
N VAL A 313 -22.13 -12.79 -5.13
CA VAL A 313 -20.73 -12.55 -4.72
C VAL A 313 -20.71 -12.05 -3.26
N SER A 314 -21.72 -12.40 -2.47
CA SER A 314 -22.03 -11.87 -1.13
C SER A 314 -21.02 -12.18 -0.02
N PHE A 315 -19.83 -12.69 -0.37
CA PHE A 315 -18.82 -13.12 0.60
C PHE A 315 -17.41 -12.60 0.30
N ILE A 316 -17.26 -11.66 -0.63
CA ILE A 316 -15.94 -11.06 -0.85
C ILE A 316 -15.79 -9.87 0.06
N ASP A 317 -15.17 -10.09 1.22
CA ASP A 317 -14.76 -9.04 2.15
C ASP A 317 -13.60 -8.24 1.53
N ARG A 318 -13.90 -7.02 1.06
CA ARG A 318 -12.88 -6.08 0.61
C ARG A 318 -12.21 -5.48 1.83
N TYR A 319 -10.91 -5.19 1.72
CA TYR A 319 -10.21 -4.47 2.77
C TYR A 319 -10.93 -3.12 3.05
N PRO A 320 -11.63 -2.97 4.19
CA PRO A 320 -12.64 -1.92 4.38
C PRO A 320 -12.14 -0.46 4.27
N PRO A 321 -10.86 -0.15 4.57
CA PRO A 321 -10.38 1.24 4.53
C PRO A 321 -10.13 1.84 3.15
N ARG A 322 -10.04 1.07 2.05
CA ARG A 322 -9.64 1.66 0.75
C ARG A 322 -10.79 2.35 0.04
N ARG A 323 -11.11 3.58 0.45
CA ARG A 323 -12.13 4.40 -0.22
C ARG A 323 -11.58 5.26 -1.35
N HIS A 324 -10.35 5.73 -1.23
CA HIS A 324 -9.76 6.69 -2.18
C HIS A 324 -8.45 6.18 -2.81
N GLY A 325 -8.05 6.78 -3.94
CA GLY A 325 -6.71 6.64 -4.52
C GLY A 325 -5.61 7.02 -3.53
N THR A 326 -4.45 6.34 -3.59
CA THR A 326 -3.35 6.55 -2.63
C THR A 326 -2.93 8.02 -2.55
N CYS A 327 -2.65 8.67 -3.69
CA CYS A 327 -2.23 10.06 -3.69
C CYS A 327 -3.39 11.04 -3.46
N THR A 328 -4.51 10.90 -4.16
CA THR A 328 -5.63 11.86 -4.04
C THR A 328 -6.31 11.81 -2.67
N GLY A 329 -6.41 10.61 -2.06
CA GLY A 329 -6.91 10.44 -0.70
C GLY A 329 -5.93 10.95 0.35
N TRP A 330 -4.62 10.79 0.13
CA TRP A 330 -3.60 11.40 0.97
C TRP A 330 -3.65 12.93 0.91
N LEU A 331 -3.71 13.52 -0.29
CA LEU A 331 -3.86 14.97 -0.50
C LEU A 331 -5.10 15.55 0.18
N GLU A 332 -6.23 14.86 0.11
CA GLU A 332 -7.44 15.26 0.82
C GLU A 332 -7.24 15.21 2.35
N LYS A 333 -6.64 14.13 2.86
CA LYS A 333 -6.43 13.94 4.30
C LYS A 333 -5.49 14.99 4.91
N ILE A 334 -4.36 15.29 4.26
CA ILE A 334 -3.40 16.26 4.82
C ILE A 334 -3.98 17.67 4.90
N MET A 335 -4.93 18.00 4.03
CA MET A 335 -5.49 19.37 3.90
C MET A 335 -6.78 19.63 4.65
N VAL A 336 -7.53 18.58 4.98
CA VAL A 336 -8.74 18.71 5.81
C VAL A 336 -8.37 18.77 7.30
N TRP A 337 -7.15 18.36 7.66
CA TRP A 337 -6.68 18.25 9.04
C TRP A 337 -5.53 19.22 9.38
N SER A 338 -5.09 20.04 8.43
CA SER A 338 -4.23 21.22 8.61
C SER A 338 -5.07 22.48 8.83
#